data_AF-A0A3C1BWC9-F1
#
_entry.id   AF-A0A3C1BWC9-F1
#
_cell.length_a   1.000
_cell.length_b   1.000
_cell.length_c   1.000
_cell.angle_alpha   90.00
_cell.angle_beta   90.00
_cell.angle_gamma   90.00
#
_symmetry.space_group_name_H-M   'P 1'
#
loop_
_entity.id
_entity.type
_entity.pdbx_description
1 polymer ?
#
loop_
_entity_poly.entity_id
_entity_poly.type
_entity_poly.pdbx_seq_one_letter_code
_entity_poly.pdbx_strand_id
1 'polypeptide(L)'
;LRQGKELYAQNLLEGIDTAGIYCAEALERRRLLLLGQVSGEPRAAAGLPSLDEELLLRAREALAENDPSRAARLLDAMEVRDSPRWMLLRGLACMGRKEYADAVSCLRLAEGSFPEQAIPKLELCYRELKDYQNAYFYACKQKK
;
A
#
# COMPACT_ATOMS: atom_id res chain seq x y z
N LEU A 1 5.26 40.55 10.12
CA LEU A 1 6.31 39.69 10.73
C LEU A 1 6.24 38.23 10.27
N ARG A 2 5.08 37.54 10.29
CA ARG A 2 4.96 36.13 9.84
C ARG A 2 5.25 35.93 8.34
N GLN A 3 4.61 36.72 7.47
CA GLN A 3 4.82 36.66 6.02
C GLN A 3 6.29 36.87 5.60
N GLY A 4 7.03 37.75 6.28
CA GLY A 4 8.46 37.95 6.01
C GLY A 4 9.34 36.76 6.43
N LYS A 5 8.92 35.96 7.42
CA LYS A 5 9.63 34.74 7.84
C LYS A 5 9.37 33.58 6.89
N GLU A 6 8.14 33.48 6.35
CA GLU A 6 7.75 32.46 5.37
C GLU A 6 8.50 32.66 4.05
N LEU A 7 8.55 33.89 3.53
CA LEU A 7 9.33 34.22 2.33
C LEU A 7 10.83 33.95 2.51
N TYR A 8 11.39 34.27 3.68
CA TYR A 8 12.78 33.96 4.00
C TYR A 8 13.04 32.44 4.04
N ALA A 9 12.15 31.67 4.68
CA ALA A 9 12.25 30.22 4.75
C ALA A 9 12.13 29.56 3.37
N GLN A 10 11.24 30.06 2.51
CA GLN A 10 11.10 29.61 1.13
C GLN A 10 12.38 29.83 0.34
N ASN A 11 12.92 31.06 0.33
CA ASN A 11 14.17 31.38 -0.37
C ASN A 11 15.34 30.52 0.11
N LEU A 12 15.42 30.26 1.42
CA LEU A 12 16.45 29.39 1.98
C LEU A 12 16.30 27.96 1.44
N LEU A 13 15.10 27.41 1.44
CA LEU A 13 14.84 26.06 0.95
C LEU A 13 15.10 25.96 -0.57
N GLU A 14 14.69 26.94 -1.37
CA GLU A 14 14.92 26.95 -2.83
C GLU A 14 16.42 27.03 -3.19
N GLY A 15 17.25 27.66 -2.37
CA GLY A 15 18.68 27.80 -2.60
C GLY A 15 19.57 26.63 -2.15
N ILE A 16 19.02 25.59 -1.51
CA ILE A 16 19.81 24.44 -1.05
C ILE A 16 20.16 23.53 -2.24
N ASP A 17 21.46 23.31 -2.44
CA ASP A 17 21.99 22.24 -3.29
C ASP A 17 22.41 21.05 -2.41
N THR A 18 21.83 19.89 -2.68
CA THR A 18 22.09 18.63 -1.95
C THR A 18 22.99 17.67 -2.72
N ALA A 19 23.52 18.08 -3.89
CA ALA A 19 24.34 17.23 -4.73
C ALA A 19 25.61 16.74 -4.00
N GLY A 20 25.90 15.44 -4.14
CA GLY A 20 27.12 14.82 -3.59
C GLY A 20 27.09 14.49 -2.10
N ILE A 21 25.98 14.74 -1.40
CA ILE A 21 25.82 14.38 0.02
C ILE A 21 25.34 12.93 0.15
N TYR A 22 25.89 12.19 1.11
CA TYR A 22 25.56 10.77 1.40
C TYR A 22 24.05 10.49 1.60
N CYS A 23 23.25 11.50 1.97
CA CYS A 23 21.80 11.39 2.17
C CYS A 23 20.99 12.34 1.27
N ALA A 24 21.51 12.68 0.07
CA ALA A 24 20.90 13.67 -0.82
C ALA A 24 19.40 13.45 -1.05
N GLU A 25 18.98 12.22 -1.36
CA GLU A 25 17.56 11.89 -1.64
C GLU A 25 16.64 12.10 -0.43
N ALA A 26 17.08 11.69 0.77
CA ALA A 26 16.30 11.86 1.99
C ALA A 26 16.18 13.35 2.38
N LEU A 27 17.25 14.11 2.18
CA LEU A 27 17.26 15.56 2.40
C LEU A 27 16.38 16.28 1.38
N GLU A 28 16.40 15.87 0.12
CA GLU A 28 15.56 16.43 -0.93
C GLU A 28 14.08 16.16 -0.66
N ARG A 29 13.72 14.92 -0.28
CA ARG A 29 12.35 14.59 0.17
C ARG A 29 11.91 15.49 1.32
N ARG A 30 12.78 15.71 2.32
CA ARG A 30 12.46 16.58 3.47
C ARG A 30 12.31 18.04 3.05
N ARG A 31 13.17 18.53 2.16
CA ARG A 31 13.12 19.88 1.60
C ARG A 31 11.79 20.11 0.87
N LEU A 32 11.37 19.20 0.01
CA LEU A 32 10.08 19.27 -0.70
C LEU A 32 8.88 19.30 0.26
N LEU A 33 8.89 18.46 1.31
CA LEU A 33 7.84 18.47 2.33
C LEU A 33 7.76 19.80 3.09
N LEU A 34 8.92 20.39 3.42
CA LEU A 34 8.97 21.69 4.09
C LEU A 34 8.52 22.83 3.16
N LEU A 35 8.92 22.78 1.88
CA LEU A 35 8.46 23.74 0.88
C LEU A 35 6.94 23.73 0.77
N GLY A 36 6.32 22.56 0.65
CA GLY A 36 4.85 22.43 0.61
C GLY A 36 4.15 22.99 1.87
N GLN A 37 4.79 22.91 3.04
CA GLN A 37 4.26 23.49 4.28
C GLN A 37 4.36 25.01 4.36
N VAL A 38 5.42 25.60 3.77
CA VAL A 38 5.70 27.04 3.85
C VAL A 38 4.96 27.81 2.75
N SER A 39 5.02 27.33 1.51
CA SER A 39 4.47 28.05 0.36
C SER A 39 3.03 27.63 0.01
N GLY A 40 2.56 26.48 0.51
CA GLY A 40 1.27 25.89 0.12
C GLY A 40 1.21 25.53 -1.36
N GLU A 41 2.34 25.55 -2.08
CA GLU A 41 2.33 25.29 -3.51
C GLU A 41 2.10 23.81 -3.83
N PRO A 42 1.09 23.48 -4.68
CA PRO A 42 0.76 22.11 -5.04
C PRO A 42 1.83 21.43 -5.91
N ARG A 43 2.81 22.20 -6.42
CA ARG A 43 3.86 21.70 -7.34
C ARG A 43 4.94 20.88 -6.63
N ALA A 44 5.16 21.10 -5.32
CA ALA A 44 6.16 20.35 -4.56
C ALA A 44 5.81 18.85 -4.45
N ALA A 45 4.53 18.49 -4.55
CA ALA A 45 4.07 17.10 -4.45
C ALA A 45 4.53 16.23 -5.63
N ALA A 46 4.69 16.80 -6.83
CA ALA A 46 5.08 16.04 -8.01
C ALA A 46 6.54 15.50 -7.94
N GLY A 47 7.38 16.10 -7.09
CA GLY A 47 8.74 15.64 -6.85
C GLY A 47 8.87 14.61 -5.72
N LEU A 48 7.79 14.30 -5.01
CA LEU A 48 7.82 13.31 -3.93
C LEU A 48 7.76 11.90 -4.53
N PRO A 49 8.55 10.95 -3.99
CA PRO A 49 8.43 9.55 -4.39
C PRO A 49 7.08 8.98 -3.92
N SER A 50 6.61 7.95 -4.63
CA SER A 50 5.42 7.19 -4.23
C SER A 50 5.61 6.55 -2.85
N LEU A 51 4.52 6.45 -2.09
CA LEU A 51 4.49 5.85 -0.75
C LEU A 51 4.09 4.37 -0.76
N ASP A 52 3.90 3.79 -1.93
CA ASP A 52 3.27 2.49 -2.13
C ASP A 52 4.00 1.34 -1.43
N GLU A 53 5.34 1.35 -1.41
CA GLU A 53 6.14 0.35 -0.69
C GLU A 53 5.99 0.49 0.84
N GLU A 54 6.02 1.71 1.38
CA GLU A 54 5.78 1.94 2.80
C GLU A 54 4.34 1.55 3.20
N LEU A 55 3.35 1.82 2.35
CA LEU A 55 1.96 1.45 2.57
C LEU A 55 1.78 -0.08 2.53
N LEU A 56 2.40 -0.79 1.58
CA LEU A 56 2.41 -2.25 1.51
C LEU A 56 3.00 -2.88 2.76
N LEU A 57 4.14 -2.36 3.23
CA LEU A 57 4.78 -2.85 4.45
C LEU A 57 3.85 -2.69 5.66
N ARG A 58 3.30 -1.49 5.86
CA ARG A 58 2.40 -1.21 6.99
C ARG A 58 1.08 -1.99 6.90
N ALA A 59 0.55 -2.21 5.71
CA ALA A 59 -0.65 -3.00 5.52
C ALA A 59 -0.42 -4.46 5.95
N ARG A 60 0.75 -5.02 5.62
CA ARG A 60 1.16 -6.36 6.05
C ARG A 60 1.30 -6.48 7.56
N GLU A 61 1.93 -5.48 8.20
CA GLU A 61 2.04 -5.42 9.67
C GLU A 61 0.66 -5.31 10.32
N ALA A 62 -0.23 -4.47 9.79
CA ALA A 62 -1.60 -4.36 10.29
C ALA A 62 -2.37 -5.69 10.19
N LEU A 63 -2.16 -6.48 9.14
CA LEU A 63 -2.73 -7.84 9.05
C LEU A 63 -2.13 -8.79 10.09
N ALA A 64 -0.82 -8.70 10.37
CA ALA A 64 -0.17 -9.49 11.41
C ALA A 64 -0.67 -9.12 12.82
N GLU A 65 -1.03 -7.86 13.04
CA GLU A 65 -1.67 -7.33 14.26
C GLU A 65 -3.18 -7.64 14.32
N ASN A 66 -3.74 -8.36 13.34
CA ASN A 66 -5.16 -8.67 13.22
C ASN A 66 -6.07 -7.43 13.11
N ASP A 67 -5.59 -6.37 12.45
CA ASP A 67 -6.37 -5.18 12.08
C ASP A 67 -6.59 -5.12 10.55
N PRO A 68 -7.55 -5.90 10.02
CA PRO A 68 -7.83 -5.95 8.58
C PRO A 68 -8.45 -4.66 8.06
N SER A 69 -9.10 -3.86 8.92
CA SER A 69 -9.69 -2.58 8.55
C SER A 69 -8.63 -1.50 8.32
N ARG A 70 -7.57 -1.47 9.13
CA ARG A 70 -6.41 -0.62 8.89
C ARG A 70 -5.64 -1.06 7.66
N ALA A 71 -5.42 -2.36 7.49
CA ALA A 71 -4.76 -2.88 6.29
C ALA A 71 -5.49 -2.48 5.00
N ALA A 72 -6.81 -2.64 4.95
CA ALA A 72 -7.63 -2.24 3.80
C ALA A 72 -7.48 -0.74 3.49
N ARG A 73 -7.57 0.14 4.50
CA ARG A 73 -7.41 1.59 4.31
C ARG A 73 -6.03 1.98 3.79
N LEU A 74 -4.97 1.31 4.24
CA LEU A 74 -3.61 1.55 3.76
C LEU A 74 -3.46 1.14 2.29
N LEU A 75 -4.01 -0.02 1.92
CA LEU A 75 -4.00 -0.52 0.54
C LEU A 75 -4.88 0.33 -0.40
N ASP A 76 -6.01 0.82 0.09
CA ASP A 76 -6.92 1.70 -0.66
C ASP A 76 -6.34 3.13 -0.80
N ALA A 77 -5.28 3.48 -0.07
CA ALA A 77 -4.56 4.75 -0.19
C ALA A 77 -3.41 4.72 -1.21
N MET A 78 -3.04 3.53 -1.70
CA MET A 78 -1.96 3.38 -2.68
C MET A 78 -2.35 3.97 -4.04
N GLU A 79 -1.33 4.44 -4.76
CA GLU A 79 -1.45 4.98 -6.10
C GLU A 79 -1.66 3.86 -7.11
N VAL A 80 -0.85 2.79 -7.00
CA VAL A 80 -0.87 1.64 -7.91
C VAL A 80 -1.43 0.41 -7.20
N ARG A 81 -2.50 -0.16 -7.77
CA ARG A 81 -3.31 -1.24 -7.15
C ARG A 81 -3.45 -2.47 -8.03
N ASP A 82 -2.42 -2.75 -8.81
CA ASP A 82 -2.38 -3.87 -9.76
C ASP A 82 -1.30 -4.91 -9.42
N SER A 83 -0.43 -4.62 -8.45
CA SER A 83 0.63 -5.55 -8.10
C SER A 83 0.07 -6.83 -7.47
N PRO A 84 0.62 -8.02 -7.77
CA PRO A 84 0.17 -9.26 -7.16
C PRO A 84 0.27 -9.26 -5.63
N ARG A 85 1.24 -8.51 -5.07
CA ARG A 85 1.40 -8.35 -3.61
C ARG A 85 0.22 -7.55 -3.02
N TRP A 86 -0.18 -6.48 -3.70
CA TRP A 86 -1.35 -5.70 -3.31
C TRP A 86 -2.61 -6.56 -3.33
N MET A 87 -2.82 -7.33 -4.40
CA MET A 87 -3.98 -8.21 -4.56
C MET A 87 -4.05 -9.27 -3.45
N LEU A 88 -2.91 -9.88 -3.11
CA LEU A 88 -2.84 -10.84 -2.01
C LEU A 88 -3.24 -10.21 -0.68
N LEU A 89 -2.60 -9.09 -0.30
CA LEU A 89 -2.87 -8.42 0.98
C LEU A 89 -4.29 -7.86 1.03
N ARG A 90 -4.83 -7.34 -0.08
CA ARG A 90 -6.20 -6.85 -0.15
C ARG A 90 -7.20 -7.98 0.04
N GLY A 91 -6.93 -9.13 -0.58
CA GLY A 91 -7.72 -10.35 -0.38
C GLY A 91 -7.73 -10.80 1.08
N LEU A 92 -6.57 -10.83 1.74
CA LEU A 92 -6.46 -11.16 3.17
C LEU A 92 -7.21 -10.15 4.06
N ALA A 93 -7.14 -8.85 3.74
CA ALA A 93 -7.89 -7.82 4.45
C ALA A 93 -9.41 -8.01 4.30
N CYS A 94 -9.90 -8.32 3.09
CA CYS A 94 -11.31 -8.68 2.87
C CYS A 94 -11.73 -9.89 3.71
N MET A 95 -10.89 -10.94 3.77
CA MET A 95 -11.17 -12.12 4.59
C MET A 95 -11.32 -11.77 6.07
N GLY A 96 -10.40 -10.96 6.61
CA GLY A 96 -10.48 -10.52 8.00
C GLY A 96 -11.75 -9.71 8.29
N ARG A 97 -12.30 -9.02 7.29
CA ARG A 97 -13.58 -8.30 7.34
C ARG A 97 -14.80 -9.17 6.99
N LYS A 98 -14.61 -10.46 6.71
CA LYS A 98 -15.64 -11.41 6.25
C LYS A 98 -16.29 -11.05 4.91
N GLU A 99 -15.61 -10.24 4.11
CA GLU A 99 -16.00 -9.84 2.76
C GLU A 99 -15.49 -10.89 1.75
N TYR A 100 -15.99 -12.12 1.85
CA TYR A 100 -15.40 -13.27 1.15
C TYR A 100 -15.51 -13.19 -0.38
N ALA A 101 -16.55 -12.56 -0.93
CA ALA A 101 -16.67 -12.38 -2.37
C ALA A 101 -15.55 -11.48 -2.93
N ASP A 102 -15.27 -10.37 -2.27
CA ASP A 102 -14.19 -9.46 -2.64
C ASP A 102 -12.82 -10.09 -2.41
N ALA A 103 -12.69 -10.90 -1.35
CA ALA A 103 -11.49 -11.68 -1.09
C ALA A 103 -11.18 -12.63 -2.25
N VAL A 104 -12.17 -13.37 -2.76
CA VAL A 104 -12.00 -14.28 -3.90
C VAL A 104 -11.51 -13.53 -5.13
N SER A 105 -12.14 -12.41 -5.48
CA SER A 105 -11.75 -11.60 -6.64
C SER A 105 -10.27 -11.20 -6.59
N CYS A 106 -9.80 -10.74 -5.43
CA CYS A 106 -8.41 -10.33 -5.26
C CYS A 106 -7.46 -11.54 -5.25
N LEU A 107 -7.79 -12.59 -4.51
CA LEU A 107 -6.91 -13.76 -4.33
C LEU A 107 -6.73 -14.56 -5.61
N ARG A 108 -7.74 -14.62 -6.50
CA ARG A 108 -7.61 -15.27 -7.82
C ARG A 108 -6.58 -14.58 -8.71
N LEU A 109 -6.51 -13.24 -8.64
CA LEU A 109 -5.51 -12.49 -9.41
C LEU A 109 -4.10 -12.65 -8.82
N ALA A 110 -3.98 -12.81 -7.50
CA ALA A 110 -2.71 -13.10 -6.83
C ALA A 110 -2.25 -14.57 -6.98
N GLU A 111 -3.16 -15.50 -7.30
CA GLU A 111 -2.93 -16.94 -7.33
C GLU A 111 -1.76 -17.34 -8.23
N GLY A 112 -1.58 -16.68 -9.38
CA GLY A 112 -0.50 -16.96 -10.31
C GLY A 112 0.89 -16.66 -9.76
N SER A 113 1.01 -15.65 -8.89
CA SER A 113 2.29 -15.24 -8.30
C SER A 113 2.52 -15.82 -6.90
N PHE A 114 1.45 -16.05 -6.14
CA PHE A 114 1.51 -16.53 -4.75
C PHE A 114 0.60 -17.73 -4.51
N PRO A 115 0.80 -18.86 -5.23
CA PRO A 115 -0.10 -20.01 -5.17
C PRO A 115 -0.17 -20.61 -3.75
N GLU A 116 0.96 -20.75 -3.07
CA GLU A 116 1.05 -21.33 -1.71
C GLU A 116 0.25 -20.53 -0.67
N GLN A 117 0.14 -19.21 -0.85
CA GLN A 117 -0.61 -18.34 0.06
C GLN A 117 -2.06 -18.18 -0.37
N ALA A 118 -2.33 -18.06 -1.68
CA ALA A 118 -3.66 -17.78 -2.21
C ALA A 118 -4.57 -19.01 -2.25
N ILE A 119 -4.07 -20.18 -2.66
CA ILE A 119 -4.91 -21.38 -2.89
C ILE A 119 -5.61 -21.85 -1.59
N PRO A 120 -4.93 -21.97 -0.42
CA PRO A 120 -5.60 -22.32 0.83
C PRO A 120 -6.65 -21.30 1.25
N LYS A 121 -6.40 -20.02 0.99
CA LYS A 121 -7.31 -18.93 1.33
C LYS A 121 -8.53 -18.89 0.41
N LEU A 122 -8.36 -19.23 -0.87
CA LEU A 122 -9.44 -19.36 -1.84
C LEU A 122 -10.39 -20.50 -1.47
N GLU A 123 -9.87 -21.68 -1.10
CA GLU A 123 -10.70 -22.79 -0.59
C GLU A 123 -11.57 -22.34 0.59
N LEU A 124 -10.94 -21.67 1.58
CA LEU A 124 -11.66 -21.15 2.74
C LEU A 124 -12.77 -20.18 2.32
N CYS A 125 -12.47 -19.22 1.44
CA CYS A 125 -13.45 -18.23 1.01
C CYS A 125 -14.65 -18.87 0.29
N TYR A 126 -14.41 -19.83 -0.62
CA TYR A 126 -15.49 -20.53 -1.31
C TYR A 126 -16.35 -21.35 -0.36
N ARG A 127 -15.74 -21.96 0.67
CA ARG A 127 -16.48 -22.68 1.71
C ARG A 127 -17.41 -21.77 2.50
N GLU A 128 -16.94 -20.59 2.89
CA GLU A 128 -17.75 -19.58 3.59
C GLU A 128 -18.88 -19.02 2.71
N LEU A 129 -18.63 -18.90 1.40
CA LEU A 129 -19.64 -18.54 0.39
C LEU A 129 -20.61 -19.69 0.05
N LYS A 130 -20.42 -20.89 0.62
CA LYS A 130 -21.18 -22.12 0.32
C LYS A 130 -21.07 -22.59 -1.13
N ASP A 131 -20.03 -22.16 -1.85
CA ASP A 131 -19.67 -22.66 -3.16
C ASP A 131 -18.77 -23.90 -2.99
N TYR A 132 -19.40 -25.01 -2.63
CA TYR A 132 -18.69 -26.25 -2.32
C TYR A 132 -17.98 -26.86 -3.53
N GLN A 133 -18.44 -26.55 -4.75
CA GLN A 133 -17.81 -27.02 -5.97
C GLN A 133 -16.42 -26.38 -6.13
N ASN A 134 -16.33 -25.06 -6.00
CA ASN A 134 -15.04 -24.37 -6.07
C ASN A 134 -14.16 -24.64 -4.83
N ALA A 135 -14.75 -24.77 -3.64
CA ALA A 135 -14.01 -25.17 -2.46
C ALA A 135 -13.31 -26.53 -2.65
N TYR A 136 -14.03 -27.52 -3.18
CA TYR A 136 -13.45 -28.83 -3.51
C TYR A 136 -12.33 -28.74 -4.56
N PHE A 137 -12.54 -27.95 -5.62
CA PHE A 137 -11.53 -27.72 -6.65
C PHE A 137 -10.21 -27.20 -6.05
N TYR A 138 -10.27 -26.16 -5.20
CA TYR A 138 -9.09 -25.61 -4.55
C TYR A 138 -8.50 -26.55 -3.50
N ALA A 139 -9.29 -27.36 -2.79
CA ALA A 139 -8.79 -28.40 -1.89
C ALA A 139 -7.99 -29.48 -2.63
N CYS A 140 -8.44 -29.88 -3.82
CA CYS A 140 -7.68 -30.79 -4.68
C CYS A 140 -6.39 -30.16 -5.19
N LYS A 141 -6.40 -28.86 -5.50
CA LYS A 141 -5.22 -28.13 -5.98
C LYS A 141 -4.11 -28.03 -4.92
N GLN A 142 -4.47 -27.97 -3.64
CA GLN A 142 -3.50 -27.93 -2.52
C GLN A 142 -2.75 -29.26 -2.30
N LYS A 143 -3.33 -30.40 -2.74
CA LYS A 143 -2.74 -31.74 -2.55
C LYS A 143 -1.71 -32.11 -3.63
N LYS A 144 -1.53 -31.24 -4.62
CA LYS A 144 -0.59 -31.40 -5.72
C LYS A 144 0.64 -30.54 -5.47
#